data_AF-A0AAN0MEI1-F1
#
_entry.id   AF-A0AAN0MEI1-F1
#
_cell.length_a   1.000
_cell.length_b   1.000
_cell.length_c   1.000
_cell.angle_alpha   90.00
_cell.angle_beta   90.00
_cell.angle_gamma   90.00
#
_symmetry.space_group_name_H-M   'P 1'
#
loop_
_entity.id
_entity.type
_entity.pdbx_description
1 polymer ?
#
loop_
_entity_poly.entity_id
_entity_poly.type
_entity_poly.pdbx_seq_one_letter_code
_entity_poly.pdbx_strand_id
1 'polypeptide(L)'
;MSTGKDEVARGNEPRVTEPGRPRGNPSRKSILLRLDPAVHEALAKWASDDLRSVNSLIEMLLRDDLRRAGRAVKAEPIRRPGRPRGNSADGS
;
A
#
# COMPACT_ATOMS: atom_id res chain seq x y z
N MET A 1 -26.27 55.14 3.84
CA MET A 1 -25.15 55.27 2.89
C MET A 1 -24.20 54.13 3.14
N SER A 2 -23.99 53.31 2.12
CA SER A 2 -23.18 52.08 2.15
C SER A 2 -21.72 52.43 1.88
N THR A 3 -20.83 52.08 2.78
CA THR A 3 -19.37 51.99 2.54
C THR A 3 -19.00 50.55 2.93
N GLY A 4 -18.62 49.69 2.00
CA GLY A 4 -17.51 49.89 1.07
C GLY A 4 -16.38 49.02 1.61
N LYS A 5 -16.33 47.77 1.12
CA LYS A 5 -15.22 46.84 1.31
C LYS A 5 -13.93 47.54 0.95
N ASP A 6 -12.93 47.48 1.82
CA ASP A 6 -11.54 47.52 1.38
C ASP A 6 -10.77 46.33 1.97
N GLU A 7 -10.22 45.59 1.04
CA GLU A 7 -9.68 44.25 1.08
C GLU A 7 -8.21 44.34 1.51
N VAL A 8 -7.90 43.86 2.71
CA VAL A 8 -6.49 43.71 3.11
C VAL A 8 -5.98 42.40 2.53
N ALA A 9 -5.48 42.47 1.30
CA ALA A 9 -4.73 41.40 0.66
C ALA A 9 -3.40 41.17 1.43
N ARG A 10 -3.42 40.28 2.43
CA ARG A 10 -2.18 39.68 2.95
C ARG A 10 -1.73 38.65 1.94
N GLY A 11 -0.69 39.01 1.18
CA GLY A 11 -0.02 38.12 0.24
C GLY A 11 0.36 36.80 0.91
N ASN A 12 -0.11 35.71 0.30
CA ASN A 12 0.25 34.35 0.66
C ASN A 12 1.67 34.10 0.13
N GLU A 13 2.69 34.26 0.96
CA GLU A 13 4.06 33.88 0.58
C GLU A 13 4.09 32.38 0.25
N PRO A 14 4.67 31.98 -0.90
CA PRO A 14 4.75 30.58 -1.26
C PRO A 14 5.67 29.87 -0.27
N ARG A 15 5.10 29.01 0.59
CA ARG A 15 5.89 28.04 1.37
C ARG A 15 6.70 27.21 0.38
N VAL A 16 8.02 27.38 0.42
CA VAL A 16 8.97 26.50 -0.25
C VAL A 16 8.67 25.08 0.23
N THR A 17 8.20 24.24 -0.69
CA THR A 17 8.01 22.82 -0.41
C THR A 17 9.39 22.19 -0.42
N GLU A 18 9.92 21.85 0.75
CA GLU A 18 11.12 21.01 0.81
C GLU A 18 10.84 19.71 0.04
N PRO A 19 11.75 19.26 -0.85
CA PRO A 19 11.56 18.02 -1.57
C PRO A 19 11.48 16.87 -0.56
N GLY A 20 10.28 16.33 -0.39
CA GLY A 20 10.02 15.25 0.55
C GLY A 20 10.97 14.09 0.29
N ARG A 21 11.68 13.66 1.35
CA ARG A 21 12.54 12.47 1.36
C ARG A 21 11.88 11.34 0.55
N PRO A 22 12.58 10.68 -0.39
CA PRO A 22 11.99 9.60 -1.18
C PRO A 22 11.50 8.53 -0.21
N ARG A 23 10.17 8.46 -0.03
CA ARG A 23 9.52 7.40 0.72
C ARG A 23 9.58 6.17 -0.16
N GLY A 24 10.74 5.53 -0.21
CA GLY A 24 10.86 4.18 -0.74
C GLY A 24 9.87 3.31 0.01
N ASN A 25 8.80 2.90 -0.66
CA ASN A 25 8.07 1.71 -0.25
C ASN A 25 9.07 0.56 -0.43
N PRO A 26 9.34 -0.30 0.56
CA PRO A 26 10.04 -1.54 0.28
C PRO A 26 9.23 -2.24 -0.81
N SER A 27 9.75 -2.25 -2.03
CA SER A 27 9.03 -2.77 -3.17
C SER A 27 8.84 -4.26 -2.93
N ARG A 28 7.58 -4.72 -2.96
CA ARG A 28 7.30 -6.15 -2.89
C ARG A 28 7.87 -6.79 -4.15
N LYS A 29 8.67 -7.85 -4.00
CA LYS A 29 9.19 -8.59 -5.13
C LYS A 29 8.09 -9.49 -5.67
N SER A 30 7.72 -9.29 -6.93
CA SER A 30 6.81 -10.20 -7.65
C SER A 30 7.62 -11.36 -8.23
N ILE A 31 7.11 -12.58 -8.08
CA ILE A 31 7.70 -13.80 -8.64
C ILE A 31 6.62 -14.60 -9.38
N LEU A 32 6.99 -15.23 -10.49
CA LEU A 32 6.13 -16.20 -11.17
C LEU A 32 6.33 -17.56 -10.50
N LEU A 33 5.26 -18.10 -9.89
CA LEU A 33 5.27 -19.41 -9.26
C LEU A 33 4.57 -20.42 -10.16
N ARG A 34 5.21 -21.57 -10.40
CA ARG A 34 4.56 -22.71 -11.03
C ARG A 34 4.04 -23.62 -9.93
N LEU A 35 2.73 -23.86 -9.93
CA LEU A 35 2.06 -24.74 -8.99
C LEU A 35 1.33 -25.83 -9.74
N ASP A 36 1.22 -26.99 -9.11
CA ASP A 36 0.21 -27.96 -9.49
C ASP A 36 -1.20 -27.32 -9.39
N PRO A 37 -2.09 -27.51 -10.38
CA PRO A 37 -3.42 -26.90 -10.36
C PRO A 37 -4.25 -27.26 -9.13
N ALA A 38 -4.20 -28.52 -8.67
CA ALA A 38 -4.97 -28.96 -7.50
C ALA A 38 -4.45 -28.29 -6.21
N VAL A 39 -3.14 -28.08 -6.11
CA VAL A 39 -2.54 -27.33 -5.00
C VAL A 39 -3.01 -25.87 -5.01
N HIS A 40 -3.05 -25.25 -6.19
CA HIS A 40 -3.56 -23.88 -6.32
C HIS A 40 -5.02 -23.78 -5.89
N GLU A 41 -5.88 -24.73 -6.30
CA GLU A 41 -7.29 -24.76 -5.90
C GLU A 41 -7.48 -24.92 -4.39
N ALA A 42 -6.71 -25.81 -3.76
CA ALA A 42 -6.75 -25.99 -2.31
C ALA A 42 -6.35 -24.71 -1.55
N LEU A 43 -5.28 -24.03 -2.01
CA LEU A 43 -4.86 -22.74 -1.44
C LEU A 43 -5.91 -21.64 -1.66
N ALA A 44 -6.53 -21.59 -2.84
CA ALA A 44 -7.59 -20.64 -3.15
C ALA A 44 -8.79 -20.83 -2.22
N LYS A 45 -9.24 -22.08 -2.05
CA LYS A 45 -10.33 -22.42 -1.14
C LYS A 45 -10.02 -22.02 0.30
N TRP A 46 -8.85 -22.39 0.81
CA TRP A 46 -8.46 -22.02 2.17
C TRP A 46 -8.38 -20.50 2.36
N ALA A 47 -7.82 -19.77 1.38
CA ALA A 47 -7.78 -18.32 1.45
C ALA A 47 -9.20 -17.69 1.48
N SER A 48 -10.15 -18.25 0.72
CA SER A 48 -11.55 -17.83 0.76
C SER A 48 -12.20 -18.09 2.11
N ASP A 49 -11.99 -19.27 2.69
CA ASP A 49 -12.53 -19.65 4.00
C ASP A 49 -12.00 -18.72 5.12
N ASP A 50 -10.74 -18.24 4.99
CA ASP A 50 -10.10 -17.28 5.92
C ASP A 50 -10.31 -15.79 5.55
N LEU A 51 -11.16 -15.47 4.57
CA LEU A 51 -11.43 -14.10 4.09
C LEU A 51 -10.16 -13.30 3.74
N ARG A 52 -9.22 -13.93 3.03
CA ARG A 52 -7.94 -13.33 2.66
C ARG A 52 -7.55 -13.60 1.21
N SER A 53 -6.57 -12.84 0.72
CA SER A 53 -6.00 -13.11 -0.60
C SER A 53 -5.09 -14.35 -0.56
N VAL A 54 -5.04 -15.08 -1.68
CA VAL A 54 -4.14 -16.23 -1.85
C VAL A 54 -2.68 -15.83 -1.65
N ASN A 55 -2.26 -14.64 -2.13
CA ASN A 55 -0.89 -14.17 -1.94
C ASN A 55 -0.57 -13.90 -0.46
N SER A 56 -1.53 -13.36 0.29
CA SER A 56 -1.38 -13.21 1.75
C SER A 56 -1.27 -14.56 2.45
N LEU A 57 -2.00 -15.57 2.00
CA LEU A 57 -1.91 -16.95 2.51
C LEU A 57 -0.54 -17.57 2.26
N ILE A 58 -0.07 -17.53 1.02
CA ILE A 58 1.25 -18.02 0.63
C ILE A 58 2.34 -17.34 1.47
N GLU A 59 2.31 -16.02 1.60
CA GLU A 59 3.28 -15.27 2.40
C GLU A 59 3.30 -15.71 3.87
N MET A 60 2.12 -15.94 4.47
CA MET A 60 2.02 -16.41 5.85
C MET A 60 2.60 -17.81 6.01
N LEU A 61 2.24 -18.74 5.11
CA LEU A 61 2.74 -20.11 5.14
C LEU A 61 4.26 -20.16 4.99
N LEU A 62 4.82 -19.40 4.04
CA LEU A 62 6.27 -19.30 3.82
C LEU A 62 6.99 -18.74 5.05
N ARG A 63 6.42 -17.73 5.72
CA ARG A 63 7.00 -17.17 6.95
C ARG A 63 6.97 -18.16 8.11
N ASP A 64 5.90 -18.93 8.24
CA ASP A 64 5.78 -19.96 9.26
C ASP A 64 6.81 -21.07 9.03
N ASP A 65 6.92 -21.54 7.79
CA ASP A 65 7.87 -22.59 7.40
C ASP A 65 9.34 -22.13 7.60
N LEU A 66 9.68 -20.92 7.18
CA LEU A 66 11.01 -20.33 7.44
C LEU A 66 11.31 -20.25 8.93
N ARG A 67 10.32 -19.94 9.78
CA ARG A 67 10.50 -19.88 11.23
C ARG A 67 10.75 -21.28 11.80
N ARG A 68 9.97 -22.27 11.38
CA ARG A 68 10.14 -23.68 11.77
C ARG A 68 11.50 -24.23 11.34
N ALA A 69 11.99 -23.82 10.18
CA ALA A 69 13.31 -24.19 9.67
C ALA A 69 14.49 -23.43 10.35
N GLY A 70 14.23 -22.56 11.33
CA GLY A 70 15.27 -21.75 11.98
C GLY A 70 15.85 -20.64 11.10
N ARG A 71 15.16 -20.29 10.00
CA ARG A 71 15.56 -19.28 9.00
C ARG A 71 14.67 -18.04 9.04
N ALA A 72 14.16 -17.71 10.22
CA ALA A 72 13.22 -16.60 10.40
C ALA A 72 13.81 -15.29 9.88
N VAL A 73 13.05 -14.58 9.03
CA VAL A 73 13.41 -13.25 8.54
C VAL A 73 12.66 -12.18 9.31
N LYS A 74 13.37 -11.13 9.77
CA LYS A 74 12.72 -9.88 10.18
C LYS A 74 12.25 -9.18 8.92
N ALA A 75 10.98 -9.32 8.57
CA ALA A 75 10.41 -8.51 7.49
C ALA A 75 9.63 -7.34 8.05
N GLU A 76 9.72 -6.22 7.35
CA GLU A 76 8.93 -5.03 7.62
C GLU A 76 7.43 -5.33 7.51
N PRO A 77 6.60 -4.71 8.36
CA PRO A 77 5.16 -4.86 8.28
C PRO A 77 4.65 -4.44 6.90
N ILE A 78 3.67 -5.19 6.39
CA ILE A 78 2.96 -4.86 5.14
C ILE A 78 2.37 -3.46 5.33
N ARG A 79 3.01 -2.44 4.72
CA ARG A 79 2.46 -1.09 4.74
C ARG A 79 1.05 -1.14 4.16
N ARG A 80 0.08 -0.65 4.94
CA ARG A 80 -1.31 -0.49 4.47
C ARG A 80 -1.26 0.29 3.16
N PRO A 81 -1.99 -0.12 2.12
CA PRO A 81 -2.10 0.68 0.91
C PRO A 81 -2.47 2.10 1.29
N GLY A 82 -1.59 3.06 1.01
CA GLY A 82 -1.98 4.46 1.07
C GLY A 82 -3.11 4.62 0.07
N ARG A 83 -4.25 5.16 0.51
CA ARG A 83 -5.35 5.51 -0.38
C ARG A 83 -4.74 6.27 -1.58
N PRO A 84 -4.90 5.80 -2.83
CA PRO A 84 -4.50 6.60 -3.98
C PRO A 84 -5.16 7.97 -3.82
N ARG A 85 -4.39 9.06 -3.88
CA ARG A 85 -4.99 10.39 -4.01
C ARG A 85 -5.74 10.36 -5.33
N GLY A 86 -7.06 10.44 -5.29
CA GLY A 86 -7.85 10.57 -6.51
C GLY A 86 -7.38 11.83 -7.24
N ASN A 87 -7.05 11.70 -8.51
CA ASN A 87 -6.98 12.86 -9.40
C ASN A 87 -8.40 13.43 -9.49
N SER A 88 -8.70 14.45 -8.69
CA SER A 88 -9.82 15.36 -8.93
C SER A 88 -9.27 16.53 -9.75
N ALA A 89 -9.03 16.26 -11.02
CA ALA A 89 -8.87 17.27 -12.05
C ALA A 89 -9.40 16.62 -13.32
N ASP A 90 -10.63 16.97 -13.67
CA ASP A 90 -11.10 17.25 -15.04
C ASP A 90 -12.63 17.09 -15.14
N GLY A 91 -13.32 18.21 -15.39
CA GLY A 91 -14.61 18.21 -16.07
C GLY A 91 -15.84 18.63 -15.27
N SER A 92 -16.04 19.94 -15.08
CA SER A 92 -17.27 20.70 -15.42
C SER A 92 -17.04 22.19 -15.20
#